data_AF-A0A1E7GGL8-F1
#
_entry.id   AF-A0A1E7GGL8-F1
#
_cell.length_a   1.000
_cell.length_b   1.000
_cell.length_c   1.000
_cell.angle_alpha   90.00
_cell.angle_beta   90.00
_cell.angle_gamma   90.00
#
_symmetry.space_group_name_H-M   'P 1'
#
loop_
_entity.id
_entity.type
_entity.pdbx_description
1 polymer ?
#
loop_
_entity_poly.entity_id
_entity_poly.type
_entity_poly.pdbx_seq_one_letter_code
_entity_poly.pdbx_strand_id
1 'polypeptide(L)'
;MAKDERIRFPSGSYQALYKGICYRIDPENDAVEMTKRLNLRYSPESKEAAINLVNELGAERIKKRVNIFSKLLLASILLFLFLTLLPVLFSGKSEALLSLGRFITVISEIAFLYMFGCCNVTMNYYKDSHCEKCGKYFVFEEFQAPLLKEESKTNAYIRTLTKYWRCKDCGYEDIRVEPQHIDYHFGKRQPILKEDKCEECGKEHAIEEYRNVDLLIYFVRKKFRYLKCRYCGYHEIRLHSKI
;
A
#
# COMPACT_ATOMS: atom_id res chain seq x y z
N MET A 1 1.63 14.71 22.08
CA MET A 1 0.30 14.35 21.53
C MET A 1 0.35 14.64 20.03
N ALA A 2 0.07 13.66 19.16
CA ALA A 2 0.03 13.91 17.72
C ALA A 2 -1.12 14.89 17.42
N LYS A 3 -0.81 15.99 16.73
CA LYS A 3 -1.79 17.00 16.32
C LYS A 3 -2.65 16.40 15.19
N ASP A 4 -3.97 16.54 15.26
CA ASP A 4 -4.88 16.06 14.22
C ASP A 4 -4.58 16.77 12.89
N GLU A 5 -4.48 16.00 11.81
CA GLU A 5 -4.33 16.55 10.46
C GLU A 5 -5.70 17.02 9.96
N ARG A 6 -5.77 18.24 9.42
CA ARG A 6 -7.01 18.85 8.93
C ARG A 6 -6.98 18.95 7.41
N ILE A 7 -7.93 18.29 6.77
CA ILE A 7 -8.19 18.39 5.32
C ILE A 7 -9.35 19.35 5.15
N ARG A 8 -9.06 20.54 4.62
CA ARG A 8 -10.05 21.61 4.45
C ARG A 8 -10.60 21.60 3.03
N PHE A 9 -11.91 21.73 2.89
CA PHE A 9 -12.56 21.85 1.59
C PHE A 9 -12.75 23.33 1.26
N PRO A 10 -12.40 23.78 0.04
CA PRO A 10 -12.70 25.14 -0.38
C PRO A 10 -14.19 25.44 -0.25
N SER A 11 -14.54 26.67 0.11
CA SER A 11 -15.93 27.11 0.23
C SER A 11 -16.71 26.86 -1.07
N GLY A 12 -17.85 26.16 -0.96
CA GLY A 12 -18.67 25.73 -2.11
C GLY A 12 -18.13 24.53 -2.91
N SER A 13 -16.98 23.97 -2.54
CA SER A 13 -16.41 22.77 -3.14
C SER A 13 -16.56 21.56 -2.23
N TYR A 14 -16.92 20.43 -2.83
CA TYR A 14 -16.86 19.13 -2.17
C TYR A 14 -15.59 18.35 -2.52
N GLN A 15 -14.58 19.01 -3.09
CA GLN A 15 -13.31 18.41 -3.45
C GLN A 15 -12.14 19.14 -2.79
N ALA A 16 -11.18 18.38 -2.26
CA ALA A 16 -9.96 18.89 -1.66
C ALA A 16 -8.75 18.02 -2.04
N LEU A 17 -7.62 18.64 -2.35
CA LEU A 17 -6.35 17.95 -2.56
C LEU A 17 -5.48 18.11 -1.31
N TYR A 18 -5.06 17.00 -0.69
CA TYR A 18 -4.19 17.02 0.48
C TYR A 18 -3.13 15.93 0.38
N LYS A 19 -1.84 16.32 0.47
CA LYS A 19 -0.68 15.42 0.34
C LYS A 19 -0.76 14.47 -0.87
N GLY A 20 -1.24 14.95 -2.01
CA GLY A 20 -1.39 14.16 -3.24
C GLY A 20 -2.57 13.17 -3.25
N ILE A 21 -3.47 13.25 -2.27
CA ILE A 21 -4.73 12.49 -2.21
C ILE A 21 -5.87 13.46 -2.51
N CYS A 22 -6.72 13.09 -3.48
CA CYS A 22 -7.94 13.82 -3.79
C CYS A 22 -9.08 13.28 -2.93
N TYR A 23 -9.68 14.14 -2.12
CA TYR A 23 -10.84 13.86 -1.31
C TYR A 23 -12.06 14.44 -2.00
N ARG A 24 -13.13 13.67 -2.10
CA ARG A 24 -14.43 14.11 -2.62
C ARG A 24 -15.53 13.71 -1.65
N ILE A 25 -16.36 14.66 -1.26
CA ILE A 25 -17.59 14.42 -0.51
C ILE A 25 -18.73 14.36 -1.52
N ASP A 26 -19.57 13.34 -1.42
CA ASP A 26 -20.83 13.25 -2.12
C ASP A 26 -21.96 13.45 -1.10
N PRO A 27 -22.53 14.67 -1.02
CA PRO A 27 -23.57 14.98 -0.05
C PRO A 27 -24.89 14.28 -0.35
N GLU A 28 -25.16 13.87 -1.60
CA GLU A 28 -26.40 13.21 -1.99
C GLU A 28 -26.44 11.76 -1.50
N ASN A 29 -25.30 11.08 -1.58
CA ASN A 29 -25.17 9.67 -1.22
C ASN A 29 -24.55 9.43 0.16
N ASP A 30 -24.26 10.49 0.93
CA ASP A 30 -23.45 10.44 2.16
C ASP A 30 -22.20 9.55 1.96
N ALA A 31 -21.43 9.86 0.92
CA ALA A 31 -20.21 9.14 0.58
C ALA A 31 -18.99 10.05 0.66
N VAL A 32 -17.87 9.50 1.12
CA VAL A 32 -16.58 10.18 1.03
C VAL A 32 -15.62 9.29 0.26
N GLU A 33 -15.08 9.84 -0.82
CA GLU A 33 -14.14 9.21 -1.70
C GLU A 33 -12.75 9.79 -1.49
N MET A 34 -11.75 8.91 -1.40
CA MET A 34 -10.35 9.25 -1.39
C MET A 34 -9.69 8.56 -2.57
N THR A 35 -9.07 9.35 -3.43
CA THR A 35 -8.40 8.85 -4.63
C THR A 35 -6.93 9.23 -4.60
N LYS A 36 -6.06 8.24 -4.75
CA LYS A 36 -4.61 8.42 -4.80
C LYS A 36 -4.06 7.76 -6.06
N ARG A 37 -3.30 8.51 -6.85
CA ARG A 37 -2.48 7.94 -7.93
C ARG A 37 -1.24 7.29 -7.31
N LEU A 38 -1.00 6.04 -7.67
CA LEU A 38 0.17 5.28 -7.26
C LEU A 38 1.25 5.35 -8.33
N ASN A 39 2.47 5.00 -7.95
CA ASN A 39 3.53 4.76 -8.92
C ASN A 39 3.24 3.47 -9.70
N LEU A 40 3.78 3.40 -10.91
CA LEU A 40 3.78 2.18 -11.70
C LEU A 40 4.42 1.04 -10.91
N ARG A 41 3.91 -0.19 -11.08
CA ARG A 41 4.37 -1.36 -10.34
C ARG A 41 5.83 -1.70 -10.65
N TYR A 42 6.23 -1.52 -11.91
CA TYR A 42 7.55 -1.86 -12.41
C TYR A 42 8.25 -0.60 -12.93
N SER A 43 9.40 -0.27 -12.36
CA SER A 43 10.26 0.81 -12.86
C SER A 43 10.88 0.42 -14.22
N PRO A 44 11.29 1.39 -15.05
CA PRO A 44 11.97 1.10 -16.32
C PRO A 44 13.16 0.14 -16.17
N GLU A 45 13.99 0.33 -15.15
CA GLU A 45 15.17 -0.50 -14.87
C GLU A 45 14.76 -1.93 -14.52
N SER A 46 13.68 -2.09 -13.73
CA SER A 46 13.17 -3.42 -13.37
C SER A 46 12.59 -4.17 -14.57
N LYS A 47 11.95 -3.45 -15.51
CA LYS A 47 11.42 -4.03 -16.75
C LYS A 47 12.56 -4.54 -17.63
N GLU A 48 13.58 -3.71 -17.84
CA GLU A 48 14.75 -4.06 -18.66
C GLU A 48 15.53 -5.24 -18.06
N ALA A 49 15.81 -5.19 -16.75
CA ALA A 49 16.48 -6.28 -16.05
C ALA A 49 15.71 -7.60 -16.17
N ALA A 50 14.38 -7.56 -16.04
CA ALA A 50 13.54 -8.74 -16.17
C ALA A 50 13.56 -9.34 -17.60
N ILE A 51 13.53 -8.49 -18.63
CA ILE A 51 13.63 -8.91 -20.03
C ILE A 51 14.99 -9.58 -20.27
N ASN A 52 16.08 -8.92 -19.88
CA ASN A 52 17.44 -9.43 -20.05
C ASN A 52 17.62 -10.78 -19.34
N LEU A 53 17.17 -10.87 -18.08
CA LEU A 53 17.31 -12.09 -17.29
C LEU A 53 16.52 -13.27 -17.89
N VAL A 54 15.29 -13.03 -18.36
CA VAL A 54 14.49 -14.07 -19.03
C VAL A 54 15.09 -14.47 -20.37
N ASN A 55 15.64 -13.54 -21.14
CA ASN A 55 16.33 -13.85 -22.40
C ASN A 55 17.59 -14.70 -22.17
N GLU A 56 18.34 -14.43 -21.10
CA GLU A 56 19.57 -15.15 -20.76
C GLU A 56 19.31 -16.54 -20.17
N LEU A 57 18.37 -16.64 -19.23
CA LEU A 57 18.17 -17.86 -18.43
C LEU A 57 16.93 -18.66 -18.82
N GLY A 58 15.93 -18.03 -19.40
CA GLY A 58 14.60 -18.59 -19.61
C GLY A 58 13.71 -18.57 -18.36
N ALA A 59 12.41 -18.34 -18.57
CA ALA A 59 11.43 -18.17 -17.49
C ALA A 59 11.32 -19.39 -16.56
N GLU A 60 11.36 -20.62 -17.10
CA GLU A 60 11.29 -21.84 -16.28
C GLU A 60 12.50 -22.01 -15.36
N ARG A 61 13.71 -21.65 -15.81
CA ARG A 61 14.90 -21.69 -14.96
C ARG A 61 14.82 -20.64 -13.86
N ILE A 62 14.33 -19.44 -14.18
CA ILE A 62 14.13 -18.38 -13.17
C ILE A 62 13.11 -18.82 -12.12
N LYS A 63 11.97 -19.38 -12.55
CA LYS A 63 10.96 -19.95 -11.65
C LYS A 63 11.56 -21.02 -10.72
N LYS A 64 12.38 -21.92 -11.26
CA LYS A 64 13.11 -22.92 -10.45
C LYS A 64 14.07 -22.25 -9.46
N ARG A 65 14.80 -21.21 -9.87
CA ARG A 65 15.71 -20.44 -9.01
C ARG A 65 14.96 -19.73 -7.87
N VAL A 66 13.80 -19.11 -8.12
CA VAL A 66 12.95 -18.52 -7.07
C VAL A 66 12.66 -19.54 -5.96
N ASN A 67 12.25 -20.74 -6.35
CA ASN A 67 11.95 -21.82 -5.39
C ASN A 67 13.20 -22.28 -4.62
N ILE A 68 14.35 -22.37 -5.29
CA ILE A 68 15.61 -22.76 -4.63
C ILE A 68 16.06 -21.68 -3.64
N PHE A 69 16.13 -20.42 -4.06
CA PHE A 69 16.55 -19.33 -3.18
C PHE A 69 15.62 -19.12 -2.00
N SER A 70 14.31 -19.31 -2.18
CA SER A 70 13.35 -19.31 -1.06
C SER A 70 13.67 -20.39 -0.02
N LYS A 71 13.97 -21.62 -0.47
CA LYS A 71 14.35 -22.72 0.42
C LYS A 71 15.70 -22.48 1.10
N LEU A 72 16.69 -21.95 0.38
CA LEU A 72 18.00 -21.61 0.93
C LEU A 72 17.90 -20.49 1.96
N LEU A 73 17.08 -19.47 1.72
CA LEU A 73 16.80 -18.40 2.67
C LEU A 73 16.23 -18.96 3.97
N LEU A 74 15.22 -19.82 3.89
CA LEU A 74 14.62 -20.47 5.07
C LEU A 74 15.66 -21.32 5.82
N ALA A 75 16.46 -22.11 5.10
CA ALA A 75 17.51 -22.92 5.70
C ALA A 75 18.58 -22.06 6.40
N SER A 76 18.95 -20.93 5.79
CA SER A 76 19.92 -19.99 6.36
C SER A 76 19.40 -19.36 7.66
N ILE A 77 18.13 -18.94 7.69
CA ILE A 77 17.50 -18.38 8.89
C ILE A 77 17.48 -19.43 10.02
N LEU A 78 17.12 -20.68 9.71
CA LEU A 78 17.13 -21.77 10.69
C LEU A 78 18.55 -22.04 11.22
N LEU A 79 19.56 -22.00 10.35
CA LEU A 79 20.95 -22.16 10.75
C LEU A 79 21.44 -20.99 11.62
N PHE A 80 21.07 -19.75 11.28
CA PHE A 80 21.37 -18.58 12.10
C PHE A 80 20.75 -18.71 13.49
N LEU A 81 19.47 -19.05 13.57
CA LEU A 81 18.78 -19.29 14.85
C LEU A 81 19.48 -20.38 15.66
N PHE A 82 19.85 -21.49 15.02
CA PHE A 82 20.62 -22.55 15.66
C PHE A 82 21.95 -22.04 16.24
N LEU A 83 22.75 -21.29 15.47
CA LEU A 83 24.02 -20.70 15.92
C LEU A 83 23.86 -19.65 17.04
N THR A 84 22.71 -19.00 17.13
CA THR A 84 22.40 -18.07 18.23
C THR A 84 21.99 -18.79 19.52
N LEU A 85 21.19 -19.86 19.41
CA LEU A 85 20.67 -20.61 20.56
C LEU A 85 21.68 -21.63 21.13
N LEU A 86 22.58 -22.16 20.31
CA LEU A 86 23.52 -23.21 20.71
C LEU A 86 24.45 -22.85 21.89
N PRO A 87 25.08 -21.67 21.96
CA PRO A 87 25.90 -21.30 23.12
C PRO A 87 25.09 -21.00 24.39
N VAL A 88 23.78 -20.78 24.30
CA VAL A 88 22.89 -20.73 25.48
C VAL A 88 22.75 -22.13 26.10
N LEU A 89 22.81 -23.17 25.27
CA LEU A 89 22.65 -24.57 25.68
C LEU A 89 23.98 -25.25 26.08
N PHE A 90 25.12 -24.79 25.54
CA PHE A 90 26.44 -25.38 25.79
C PHE A 90 27.49 -24.30 26.08
N SER A 91 27.99 -24.25 27.32
CA SER A 91 29.07 -23.34 27.74
C SER A 91 30.43 -23.92 27.32
N GLY A 92 31.03 -23.42 26.23
CA GLY A 92 32.33 -23.94 25.78
C GLY A 92 33.04 -23.17 24.67
N LYS A 93 34.23 -22.66 25.02
CA LYS A 93 35.51 -22.42 24.27
C LYS A 93 35.53 -22.06 22.76
N SER A 94 34.41 -21.89 22.07
CA SER A 94 34.31 -21.79 20.60
C SER A 94 33.69 -20.49 20.10
N GLU A 95 33.67 -19.44 20.93
CA GLU A 95 33.15 -18.09 20.64
C GLU A 95 33.57 -17.56 19.25
N ALA A 96 34.85 -17.69 18.87
CA ALA A 96 35.36 -17.21 17.59
C ALA A 96 34.79 -17.95 16.37
N LEU A 97 34.54 -19.26 16.48
CA LEU A 97 33.94 -20.04 15.39
C LEU A 97 32.44 -19.75 15.28
N LEU A 98 31.76 -19.57 16.41
CA LEU A 98 30.35 -19.19 16.44
C LEU A 98 30.11 -17.80 15.88
N SER A 99 30.99 -16.83 16.20
CA SER A 99 30.91 -15.47 15.68
C SER A 99 31.16 -15.42 14.17
N LEU A 100 32.17 -16.16 13.68
CA LEU A 100 32.43 -16.29 12.24
C LEU A 100 31.25 -16.95 11.51
N GLY A 101 30.70 -18.03 12.09
CA GLY A 101 29.52 -18.71 11.53
C GLY A 101 28.31 -17.78 11.41
N ARG A 102 28.04 -16.98 12.45
CA ARG A 102 26.96 -15.96 12.45
C ARG A 102 27.19 -14.89 11.39
N PHE A 103 28.43 -14.44 11.21
CA PHE A 103 28.75 -13.45 10.20
C PHE A 103 28.49 -13.98 8.78
N ILE A 104 28.93 -15.21 8.50
CA ILE A 104 28.72 -15.87 7.20
C ILE A 104 27.24 -16.08 6.91
N THR A 105 26.44 -16.48 7.90
CA THR A 105 25.00 -16.67 7.72
C THR A 105 24.28 -15.35 7.45
N VAL A 106 24.64 -14.25 8.14
CA VAL A 106 24.07 -12.93 7.84
C VAL A 106 24.38 -12.48 6.41
N ILE A 107 25.63 -12.63 5.95
CA ILE A 107 26.00 -12.30 4.55
C ILE A 107 25.20 -13.17 3.57
N SER A 108 25.10 -14.47 3.85
CA SER A 108 24.37 -15.42 3.01
C SER A 108 22.87 -15.08 2.93
N GLU A 109 22.26 -14.68 4.05
CA GLU A 109 20.87 -14.23 4.11
C GLU A 109 20.63 -13.00 3.23
N ILE A 110 21.50 -11.99 3.33
CA ILE A 110 21.41 -10.79 2.49
C ILE A 110 21.50 -11.18 1.01
N ALA A 111 22.44 -12.04 0.65
CA ALA A 111 22.60 -12.51 -0.72
C ALA A 111 21.37 -13.31 -1.21
N PHE A 112 20.84 -14.22 -0.40
CA PHE A 112 19.66 -15.01 -0.77
C PHE A 112 18.39 -14.15 -0.86
N LEU A 113 18.21 -13.18 0.04
CA LEU A 113 17.12 -12.20 -0.03
C LEU A 113 17.18 -11.40 -1.32
N TYR A 114 18.37 -10.89 -1.67
CA TYR A 114 18.57 -10.14 -2.90
C TYR A 114 18.24 -10.98 -4.13
N MET A 115 18.84 -12.18 -4.24
CA MET A 115 18.63 -13.07 -5.38
C MET A 115 17.18 -13.54 -5.51
N PHE A 116 16.53 -13.87 -4.38
CA PHE A 116 15.11 -14.20 -4.34
C PHE A 116 14.26 -13.02 -4.82
N GLY A 117 14.52 -11.81 -4.31
CA GLY A 117 13.83 -10.59 -4.71
C GLY A 117 13.92 -10.32 -6.21
N CYS A 118 15.13 -10.29 -6.76
CA CYS A 118 15.36 -10.05 -8.19
C CYS A 118 14.65 -11.08 -9.08
N CYS A 119 14.78 -12.37 -8.76
CA CYS A 119 14.14 -13.44 -9.53
C CYS A 119 12.61 -13.37 -9.42
N ASN A 120 12.07 -13.03 -8.23
CA ASN A 120 10.64 -12.95 -7.99
C ASN A 120 10.01 -11.75 -8.71
N VAL A 121 10.64 -10.57 -8.67
CA VAL A 121 10.21 -9.38 -9.43
C VAL A 121 10.19 -9.70 -10.92
N THR A 122 11.25 -10.34 -11.44
CA THR A 122 11.33 -10.76 -12.84
C THR A 122 10.18 -11.70 -13.21
N MET A 123 9.91 -12.73 -12.40
CA MET A 123 8.85 -13.68 -12.68
C MET A 123 7.45 -13.05 -12.60
N ASN A 124 7.26 -12.11 -11.67
CA ASN A 124 6.01 -11.35 -11.58
C ASN A 124 5.80 -10.48 -12.82
N TYR A 125 6.83 -9.76 -13.27
CA TYR A 125 6.75 -8.97 -14.49
C TYR A 125 6.52 -9.84 -15.74
N TYR A 126 7.22 -10.97 -15.85
CA TYR A 126 7.02 -11.93 -16.94
C TYR A 126 5.55 -12.36 -17.02
N LYS A 127 4.93 -12.73 -15.89
CA LYS A 127 3.52 -13.13 -15.85
C LYS A 127 2.57 -11.98 -16.15
N ASP A 128 2.78 -10.82 -15.52
CA ASP A 128 1.89 -9.66 -15.68
C ASP A 128 1.94 -9.09 -17.11
N SER A 129 3.09 -9.19 -17.77
CA SER A 129 3.32 -8.67 -19.12
C SER A 129 2.83 -9.59 -20.25
N HIS A 130 2.18 -10.71 -19.91
CA HIS A 130 1.56 -11.62 -20.86
C HIS A 130 0.25 -11.04 -21.40
N CYS A 131 0.13 -10.95 -22.71
CA CYS A 131 -1.12 -10.59 -23.36
C CYS A 131 -1.88 -11.85 -23.79
N GLU A 132 -3.04 -12.09 -23.21
CA GLU A 132 -3.89 -13.24 -23.55
C GLU A 132 -4.44 -13.19 -24.99
N LYS A 133 -4.52 -12.00 -25.60
CA LYS A 133 -5.04 -11.85 -26.97
C LYS A 133 -4.03 -12.25 -28.04
N CYS A 134 -2.76 -11.90 -27.88
CA CYS A 134 -1.72 -12.24 -28.86
C CYS A 134 -0.77 -13.37 -28.39
N GLY A 135 -0.91 -13.83 -27.14
CA GLY A 135 -0.13 -14.93 -26.56
C GLY A 135 1.35 -14.58 -26.31
N LYS A 136 1.74 -13.31 -26.42
CA LYS A 136 3.13 -12.87 -26.25
C LYS A 136 3.40 -12.36 -24.83
N TYR A 137 4.63 -12.53 -24.38
CA TYR A 137 5.16 -12.00 -23.12
C TYR A 137 5.90 -10.68 -23.36
N PHE A 138 6.05 -9.85 -22.32
CA PHE A 138 6.74 -8.54 -22.37
C PHE A 138 6.13 -7.50 -23.33
N VAL A 139 4.87 -7.69 -23.70
CA VAL A 139 4.12 -6.76 -24.57
C VAL A 139 3.02 -6.03 -23.83
N PHE A 140 2.58 -6.56 -22.68
CA PHE A 140 1.56 -5.95 -21.84
C PHE A 140 2.23 -5.03 -20.83
N GLU A 141 1.88 -3.74 -20.86
CA GLU A 141 2.48 -2.73 -19.99
C GLU A 141 1.46 -1.82 -19.33
N GLU A 142 1.79 -1.34 -18.12
CA GLU A 142 1.00 -0.31 -17.47
C GLU A 142 1.16 1.01 -18.23
N PHE A 143 0.08 1.45 -18.90
CA PHE A 143 0.08 2.69 -19.70
C PHE A 143 -0.41 3.91 -18.90
N GLN A 144 -0.99 3.68 -17.72
CA GLN A 144 -1.46 4.72 -16.82
C GLN A 144 -1.15 4.33 -15.37
N ALA A 145 -0.82 5.35 -14.56
CA ALA A 145 -0.59 5.19 -13.13
C ALA A 145 -1.77 4.48 -12.44
N PRO A 146 -1.52 3.43 -11.63
CA PRO A 146 -2.58 2.75 -10.90
C PRO A 146 -3.33 3.71 -9.99
N LEU A 147 -4.63 3.48 -9.84
CA LEU A 147 -5.51 4.31 -9.03
C LEU A 147 -5.96 3.53 -7.81
N LEU A 148 -5.59 4.03 -6.62
CA LEU A 148 -6.17 3.56 -5.38
C LEU A 148 -7.37 4.43 -5.04
N LYS A 149 -8.54 3.81 -4.91
CA LYS A 149 -9.78 4.46 -4.51
C LYS A 149 -10.30 3.83 -3.22
N GLU A 150 -10.54 4.66 -2.23
CA GLU A 150 -11.21 4.34 -0.98
C GLU A 150 -12.54 5.08 -0.96
N GLU A 151 -13.64 4.39 -0.65
CA GLU A 151 -14.98 4.95 -0.61
C GLU A 151 -15.65 4.55 0.71
N SER A 152 -16.01 5.55 1.49
CA SER A 152 -16.75 5.39 2.74
C SER A 152 -18.21 5.77 2.55
N LYS A 153 -19.10 4.82 2.74
CA LYS A 153 -20.56 4.98 2.75
C LYS A 153 -21.08 4.77 4.16
N THR A 154 -22.34 5.13 4.41
CA THR A 154 -22.98 5.03 5.74
C THR A 154 -22.84 3.64 6.38
N ASN A 155 -22.82 2.57 5.57
CA ASN A 155 -22.81 1.17 6.04
C ASN A 155 -21.65 0.33 5.52
N ALA A 156 -20.74 0.90 4.72
CA ALA A 156 -19.67 0.14 4.10
C ALA A 156 -18.43 1.00 3.85
N TYR A 157 -17.27 0.35 3.90
CA TYR A 157 -16.01 0.93 3.46
C TYR A 157 -15.40 0.04 2.37
N ILE A 158 -15.18 0.61 1.20
CA ILE A 158 -14.69 -0.11 0.02
C ILE A 158 -13.33 0.45 -0.37
N ARG A 159 -12.34 -0.43 -0.56
CA ARG A 159 -11.03 -0.08 -1.08
C ARG A 159 -10.77 -0.86 -2.35
N THR A 160 -10.43 -0.17 -3.43
CA THR A 160 -10.18 -0.75 -4.75
C THR A 160 -8.87 -0.24 -5.32
N LEU A 161 -8.11 -1.15 -5.94
CA LEU A 161 -6.94 -0.84 -6.72
C LEU A 161 -7.27 -1.08 -8.20
N THR A 162 -7.24 -0.02 -9.00
CA THR A 162 -7.43 -0.11 -10.44
C THR A 162 -6.08 -0.01 -11.14
N LYS A 163 -5.76 -0.99 -11.98
CA LYS A 163 -4.54 -1.01 -12.81
C LYS A 163 -4.95 -0.98 -14.28
N TYR A 164 -4.19 -0.24 -15.07
CA TYR A 164 -4.49 0.01 -16.48
C TYR A 164 -3.37 -0.56 -17.33
N TRP A 165 -3.67 -1.62 -18.07
CA TRP A 165 -2.69 -2.32 -18.89
C TRP A 165 -3.06 -2.25 -20.37
N ARG A 166 -2.06 -2.16 -21.23
CA ARG A 166 -2.23 -2.15 -22.68
C ARG A 166 -1.18 -3.02 -23.35
N CYS A 167 -1.59 -3.76 -24.36
CA CYS A 167 -0.69 -4.49 -25.24
C CYS A 167 -0.13 -3.55 -26.30
N LYS A 168 1.18 -3.37 -26.33
CA LYS A 168 1.84 -2.55 -27.36
C LYS A 168 1.77 -3.16 -28.76
N ASP A 169 1.57 -4.47 -28.86
CA ASP A 169 1.54 -5.19 -30.15
C ASP A 169 0.15 -5.19 -30.79
N CYS A 170 -0.91 -5.49 -30.03
CA CYS A 170 -2.28 -5.63 -30.56
C CYS A 170 -3.25 -4.55 -30.08
N GLY A 171 -2.81 -3.61 -29.25
CA GLY A 171 -3.63 -2.51 -28.73
C GLY A 171 -4.69 -2.90 -27.71
N TYR A 172 -4.82 -4.19 -27.35
CA TYR A 172 -5.78 -4.64 -26.34
C TYR A 172 -5.54 -3.94 -25.01
N GLU A 173 -6.60 -3.42 -24.40
CA GLU A 173 -6.58 -2.78 -23.09
C GLU A 173 -7.28 -3.67 -22.05
N ASP A 174 -6.71 -3.73 -20.86
CA ASP A 174 -7.25 -4.45 -19.71
C ASP A 174 -7.23 -3.54 -18.48
N ILE A 175 -8.41 -3.28 -17.94
CA ILE A 175 -8.61 -2.49 -16.73
C ILE A 175 -8.92 -3.46 -15.60
N ARG A 176 -7.92 -3.71 -14.76
CA ARG A 176 -8.04 -4.66 -13.64
C ARG A 176 -8.46 -3.91 -12.39
N VAL A 177 -9.65 -4.23 -11.89
CA VAL A 177 -10.18 -3.69 -10.62
C VAL A 177 -10.07 -4.76 -9.54
N GLU A 178 -9.15 -4.54 -8.61
CA GLU A 178 -8.86 -5.48 -7.52
C GLU A 178 -9.44 -4.93 -6.20
N PRO A 179 -10.41 -5.61 -5.56
CA PRO A 179 -10.84 -5.24 -4.22
C PRO A 179 -9.71 -5.50 -3.22
N GLN A 180 -9.52 -4.58 -2.30
CA GLN A 180 -8.51 -4.68 -1.24
C GLN A 180 -9.23 -4.83 0.09
N HIS A 181 -8.92 -5.91 0.82
CA HIS A 181 -9.46 -6.11 2.15
C HIS A 181 -8.97 -5.02 3.11
N ILE A 182 -9.86 -4.55 3.97
CA ILE A 182 -9.55 -3.60 5.02
C ILE A 182 -10.42 -3.87 6.25
N ASP A 183 -9.78 -3.92 7.42
CA ASP A 183 -10.49 -3.95 8.69
C ASP A 183 -11.03 -2.56 8.99
N TYR A 184 -12.35 -2.46 9.07
CA TYR A 184 -13.03 -1.20 9.32
C TYR A 184 -14.18 -1.36 10.31
N HIS A 185 -14.45 -0.30 11.05
CA HIS A 185 -15.66 -0.17 11.85
C HIS A 185 -16.08 1.29 11.99
N PHE A 186 -17.37 1.50 12.19
CA PHE A 186 -17.91 2.82 12.43
C PHE A 186 -17.86 3.17 13.92
N GLY A 187 -17.23 4.30 14.23
CA GLY A 187 -17.30 4.94 15.53
C GLY A 187 -18.53 5.85 15.63
N LYS A 188 -18.98 6.09 16.86
CA LYS A 188 -20.07 7.04 17.13
C LYS A 188 -19.62 8.48 16.81
N ARG A 189 -20.47 9.23 16.11
CA ARG A 189 -20.31 10.68 15.92
C ARG A 189 -20.49 11.44 17.23
N GLN A 190 -19.80 12.56 17.36
CA GLN A 190 -19.95 13.55 18.43
C GLN A 190 -20.71 14.76 17.89
N PRO A 191 -21.97 14.99 18.31
CA PRO A 191 -22.85 15.96 17.66
C PRO A 191 -22.40 17.43 17.83
N ILE A 192 -21.69 17.77 18.91
CA ILE A 192 -21.21 19.14 19.13
C ILE A 192 -19.78 19.07 19.67
N LEU A 193 -18.85 19.64 18.90
CA LEU A 193 -17.51 19.95 19.39
C LEU A 193 -17.58 21.35 20.01
N LYS A 194 -17.70 21.40 21.35
CA LYS A 194 -17.97 22.64 22.09
C LYS A 194 -16.84 23.68 22.02
N GLU A 195 -15.70 23.37 21.41
CA GLU A 195 -14.49 24.20 21.46
C GLU A 195 -14.09 24.78 20.09
N ASP A 196 -14.87 24.54 19.02
CA ASP A 196 -14.47 24.90 17.66
C ASP A 196 -15.20 26.14 17.09
N LYS A 197 -14.40 27.15 16.72
CA LYS A 197 -14.79 28.28 15.88
C LYS A 197 -14.64 27.90 14.40
N CYS A 198 -15.65 28.19 13.58
CA CYS A 198 -15.51 28.02 12.13
C CYS A 198 -14.49 29.04 11.60
N GLU A 199 -13.43 28.56 10.96
CA GLU A 199 -12.38 29.42 10.42
C GLU A 199 -12.82 30.24 9.19
N GLU A 200 -13.83 29.77 8.45
CA GLU A 200 -14.36 30.49 7.29
C GLU A 200 -15.31 31.63 7.70
N CYS A 201 -16.34 31.35 8.51
CA CYS A 201 -17.36 32.35 8.86
C CYS A 201 -17.17 32.99 10.24
N GLY A 202 -16.17 32.55 11.02
CA GLY A 202 -15.84 33.10 12.33
C GLY A 202 -16.84 32.78 13.44
N LYS A 203 -17.92 32.03 13.19
CA LYS A 203 -18.92 31.70 14.20
C LYS A 203 -18.41 30.64 15.17
N GLU A 204 -18.61 30.88 16.47
CA GLU A 204 -18.30 29.93 17.53
C GLU A 204 -19.30 28.77 17.57
N HIS A 205 -18.86 27.60 18.04
CA HIS A 205 -19.70 26.40 18.18
C HIS A 205 -20.39 26.00 16.85
N ALA A 206 -19.78 26.34 15.72
CA ALA A 206 -20.38 26.24 14.41
C ALA A 206 -20.16 24.87 13.74
N ILE A 207 -19.14 24.14 14.18
CA ILE A 207 -18.69 22.88 13.60
C ILE A 207 -19.36 21.68 14.28
N GLU A 208 -19.91 20.78 13.48
CA GLU A 208 -20.52 19.52 13.95
C GLU A 208 -20.05 18.32 13.12
N GLU A 209 -20.01 17.13 13.73
CA GLU A 209 -19.80 15.88 12.99
C GLU A 209 -21.11 15.42 12.34
N TYR A 210 -21.14 15.38 11.01
CA TYR A 210 -22.38 15.10 10.27
C TYR A 210 -22.63 13.60 10.04
N ARG A 211 -21.57 12.77 10.05
CA ARG A 211 -21.64 11.32 9.83
C ARG A 211 -20.81 10.55 10.85
N ASN A 212 -20.99 9.23 10.87
CA ASN A 212 -20.20 8.34 11.72
C ASN A 212 -18.72 8.43 11.39
N VAL A 213 -17.91 8.16 12.41
CA VAL A 213 -16.45 8.23 12.32
C VAL A 213 -15.94 6.95 11.67
N ASP A 214 -15.06 7.06 10.69
CA ASP A 214 -14.41 5.87 10.14
C ASP A 214 -13.18 5.52 10.97
N LEU A 215 -13.12 4.26 11.40
CA LEU A 215 -11.99 3.69 12.11
C LEU A 215 -11.41 2.59 11.22
N LEU A 216 -10.27 2.89 10.60
CA LEU A 216 -9.57 1.98 9.71
C LEU A 216 -8.36 1.40 10.42
N ILE A 217 -8.24 0.07 10.39
CA ILE A 217 -7.13 -0.66 10.97
C ILE A 217 -6.24 -1.13 9.81
N TYR A 218 -5.15 -0.40 9.60
CA TYR A 218 -4.03 -0.82 8.76
C TYR A 218 -2.92 -1.36 9.66
N PHE A 219 -1.65 -1.11 9.33
CA PHE A 219 -0.55 -1.19 10.30
C PHE A 219 -0.68 -0.14 11.42
N VAL A 220 -1.32 0.99 11.12
CA VAL A 220 -1.60 2.09 12.05
C VAL A 220 -3.10 2.32 12.06
N ARG A 221 -3.67 2.58 13.24
CA ARG A 221 -5.09 2.90 13.35
C ARG A 221 -5.32 4.33 12.88
N LYS A 222 -6.14 4.49 11.83
CA LYS A 222 -6.57 5.79 11.31
C LYS A 222 -8.01 6.05 11.71
N LYS A 223 -8.28 7.28 12.14
CA LYS A 223 -9.60 7.77 12.51
C LYS A 223 -9.94 8.99 11.67
N PHE A 224 -11.02 8.91 10.88
CA PHE A 224 -11.52 10.02 10.08
C PHE A 224 -12.80 10.56 10.72
N ARG A 225 -12.80 11.85 11.03
CA ARG A 225 -13.99 12.58 11.49
C ARG A 225 -14.40 13.57 10.41
N TYR A 226 -15.69 13.63 10.16
CA TYR A 226 -16.27 14.37 9.05
C TYR A 226 -17.11 15.52 9.59
N LEU A 227 -16.68 16.73 9.31
CA LEU A 227 -17.14 17.93 9.99
C LEU A 227 -17.72 18.92 8.99
N LYS A 228 -18.78 19.60 9.38
CA LYS A 228 -19.36 20.70 8.60
C LYS A 228 -19.71 21.89 9.48
N CYS A 229 -19.69 23.07 8.89
CA CYS A 229 -20.22 24.28 9.51
C CYS A 229 -21.72 24.40 9.26
N ARG A 230 -22.50 24.54 10.33
CA ARG A 230 -23.97 24.71 10.27
C ARG A 230 -24.41 26.01 9.59
N TYR A 231 -23.54 27.01 9.51
CA TYR A 231 -23.89 28.35 9.05
C TYR A 231 -23.43 28.69 7.63
N CYS A 232 -22.26 28.20 7.21
CA CYS A 232 -21.69 28.53 5.90
C CYS A 232 -21.44 27.33 5.00
N GLY A 233 -21.74 26.11 5.45
CA GLY A 233 -21.55 24.90 4.62
C GLY A 233 -20.08 24.53 4.38
N TYR A 234 -19.12 25.15 5.08
CA TYR A 234 -17.72 24.72 5.07
C TYR A 234 -17.60 23.27 5.55
N HIS A 235 -16.76 22.47 4.87
CA HIS A 235 -16.49 21.07 5.24
C HIS A 235 -15.01 20.88 5.59
N GLU A 236 -14.76 19.99 6.55
CA GLU A 236 -13.42 19.49 6.82
C GLU A 236 -13.42 18.02 7.24
N ILE A 237 -12.28 17.37 7.01
CA ILE A 237 -12.01 16.04 7.54
C ILE A 237 -10.84 16.14 8.51
N ARG A 238 -11.03 15.67 9.74
CA ARG A 238 -9.96 15.52 10.73
C ARG A 238 -9.47 14.09 10.71
N LEU A 239 -8.17 13.93 10.45
CA LEU A 239 -7.46 12.66 10.44
C LEU A 239 -6.60 12.55 11.69
N HIS A 240 -6.87 11.53 12.50
CA HIS A 240 -6.03 11.14 13.62
C HIS A 240 -5.38 9.79 13.33
N SER A 241 -4.05 9.74 13.34
CA SER A 241 -3.28 8.51 13.17
C SER A 241 -2.61 8.14 14.49
N LYS A 242 -2.91 6.95 15.02
CA LYS A 242 -2.32 6.45 16.27
C LYS A 242 -1.45 5.24 15.95
N ILE A 243 -0.13 5.42 16.09
CA ILE A 243 0.88 4.35 16.03
C ILE A 243 0.79 3.52 17.31
#